data_AF-A0A819JJP9-F1
#
_entry.id   AF-A0A819JJP9-F1
#
_cell.length_a   1.000
_cell.length_b   1.000
_cell.length_c   1.000
_cell.angle_alpha   90.00
_cell.angle_beta   90.00
_cell.angle_gamma   90.00
#
_symmetry.space_group_name_H-M   'P 1'
#
loop_
_entity.id
_entity.type
_entity.pdbx_description
1 polymer ?
#
loop_
_entity_poly.entity_id
_entity_poly.type
_entity_poly.pdbx_seq_one_letter_code
_entity_poly.pdbx_strand_id
1 'polypeptide(L)'
;MWKVFCSGVPLYRGRVDSIVTPGTVAGHVHKVMGGNHFSAGVKDQSELELYEVTKSASCTTCSIHTVDNSNYWHPDLYYRWSNGTFSLVPNGGLTVYYIARTGIDGGPQHANPNWQPFPKGLRMVAGNPMRRNFNQSIIEHHAISFVCLTDFGMPSAPETNRFQTDQYFCKNGFRMQVFFPMCWNNKTLDSPDHRSHMAYPSHYNGGDCPPSHPVRLPGLFYEAFYSVDKFPHGQGTQPFVLSNGDPTGYGFHGDFVNGWDTDVLKAVIADDSCIAENTDHGNKPEKCLPLKSFVKSRVDDDCELSRPIPLTENIGMIEPIDRLPGCNPITYSNAVVCSQGVEPSSMNNKGTFHIQSKVTGGYLTYDSATERVFANGSTINPTYRQVWGLNWATRVQGRIVQNSEINKHWTMQDTLKVKGVVIDTWEIFSFENQADSEYVVIKNFRHGKYLKVEEDFTISGQATIITDACLFKVVTPSGGFVPEGIKLADLQQLTSAIG
;
A
#
# COMPACT_ATOMS: atom_id res chain seq x y z
N MET A 1 2.17 19.74 18.76
CA MET A 1 1.57 18.50 18.26
C MET A 1 0.57 18.82 17.17
N TRP A 2 0.62 18.07 16.09
CA TRP A 2 -0.39 18.11 15.04
C TRP A 2 -0.62 16.69 14.52
N LYS A 3 -1.75 16.51 13.84
CA LYS A 3 -2.05 15.27 13.13
C LYS A 3 -2.06 15.54 11.63
N VAL A 4 -1.57 14.55 10.90
CA VAL A 4 -1.70 14.43 9.45
C VAL A 4 -2.71 13.33 9.21
N PHE A 5 -3.83 13.68 8.56
CA PHE A 5 -4.88 12.73 8.23
C PHE A 5 -4.71 12.26 6.79
N CYS A 6 -4.51 10.96 6.60
CA CYS A 6 -4.40 10.37 5.28
C CYS A 6 -5.71 9.67 4.87
N SER A 7 -6.02 9.70 3.59
CA SER A 7 -7.27 9.17 3.02
C SER A 7 -7.49 7.69 3.34
N GLY A 8 -8.74 7.25 3.24
CA GLY A 8 -9.09 5.82 3.20
C GLY A 8 -8.57 5.10 1.95
N VAL A 9 -8.20 5.84 0.90
CA VAL A 9 -7.57 5.29 -0.31
C VAL A 9 -6.04 5.41 -0.17
N PRO A 10 -5.30 4.29 -0.15
CA PRO A 10 -3.85 4.34 -0.12
C PRO A 10 -3.26 4.78 -1.45
N LEU A 11 -2.10 5.46 -1.39
CA LEU A 11 -1.30 5.80 -2.56
C LEU A 11 -0.88 4.53 -3.31
N TYR A 12 -0.51 3.50 -2.55
CA TYR A 12 -0.16 2.20 -3.08
C TYR A 12 -0.41 1.08 -2.07
N ARG A 13 -0.70 -0.11 -2.57
CA ARG A 13 -0.74 -1.34 -1.78
C ARG A 13 -0.01 -2.42 -2.56
N GLY A 14 0.96 -3.08 -1.94
CA GLY A 14 1.72 -4.14 -2.61
C GLY A 14 2.98 -4.51 -1.85
N ARG A 15 3.77 -5.43 -2.41
CA ARG A 15 5.04 -5.85 -1.82
C ARG A 15 6.18 -4.91 -2.21
N VAL A 16 6.17 -3.72 -1.60
CA VAL A 16 7.16 -2.68 -1.85
C VAL A 16 7.66 -2.08 -0.55
N ASP A 17 8.96 -1.84 -0.47
CA ASP A 17 9.63 -1.22 0.67
C ASP A 17 10.93 -0.58 0.19
N SER A 18 10.97 0.75 0.17
CA SER A 18 12.12 1.53 -0.31
C SER A 18 13.24 1.68 0.71
N ILE A 19 13.03 1.25 1.97
CA ILE A 19 14.04 1.28 3.03
C ILE A 19 14.71 -0.10 3.09
N VAL A 20 13.93 -1.14 3.36
CA VAL A 20 14.46 -2.48 3.71
C VAL A 20 14.86 -3.28 2.47
N THR A 21 14.18 -3.09 1.34
CA THR A 21 14.41 -3.86 0.11
C THR A 21 14.42 -3.01 -1.16
N PRO A 22 15.22 -1.92 -1.22
CA PRO A 22 15.19 -0.97 -2.33
C PRO A 22 15.45 -1.65 -3.68
N GLY A 23 14.61 -1.36 -4.66
CA GLY A 23 14.68 -1.87 -6.02
C GLY A 23 14.27 -3.34 -6.18
N THR A 24 13.78 -3.98 -5.12
CA THR A 24 13.35 -5.38 -5.13
C THR A 24 11.98 -5.56 -4.50
N VAL A 25 11.44 -6.76 -4.59
CA VAL A 25 10.11 -7.06 -4.07
C VAL A 25 10.19 -7.32 -2.57
N ALA A 26 9.38 -6.60 -1.80
CA ALA A 26 9.36 -6.72 -0.34
C ALA A 26 8.85 -8.09 0.12
N GLY A 27 9.21 -8.46 1.34
CA GLY A 27 8.81 -9.75 1.92
C GLY A 27 7.30 -9.92 2.11
N HIS A 28 6.55 -8.83 2.30
CA HIS A 28 5.10 -8.85 2.52
C HIS A 28 4.42 -7.57 2.03
N VAL A 29 3.09 -7.57 2.03
CA VAL A 29 2.29 -6.45 1.51
C VAL A 29 2.29 -5.30 2.51
N HIS A 30 2.66 -4.12 2.02
CA HIS A 30 2.49 -2.86 2.71
C HIS A 30 1.33 -2.06 2.11
N LYS A 31 0.79 -1.18 2.94
CA LYS A 31 -0.10 -0.09 2.55
C LYS A 31 0.67 1.21 2.72
N VAL A 32 0.73 2.01 1.66
CA VAL A 32 1.55 3.22 1.57
C VAL A 32 0.66 4.45 1.41
N MET A 33 0.94 5.48 2.21
CA MET A 33 0.30 6.80 2.16
C MET A 33 1.37 7.89 2.00
N GLY A 34 0.96 9.06 1.54
CA GLY A 34 1.80 10.27 1.51
C GLY A 34 2.09 10.76 0.10
N GLY A 35 3.29 11.33 -0.10
CA GLY A 35 3.69 11.96 -1.37
C GLY A 35 3.80 10.99 -2.55
N ASN A 36 3.34 11.40 -3.73
CA ASN A 36 3.27 10.54 -4.92
C ASN A 36 4.60 10.21 -5.64
N HIS A 37 5.74 10.70 -5.14
CA HIS A 37 7.06 10.29 -5.61
C HIS A 37 7.59 9.02 -4.90
N PHE A 38 6.73 8.36 -4.12
CA PHE A 38 7.04 7.03 -3.62
C PHE A 38 7.40 6.07 -4.78
N SER A 39 8.39 5.22 -4.56
CA SER A 39 8.85 4.22 -5.53
C SER A 39 9.35 2.98 -4.81
N ALA A 40 9.69 1.93 -5.55
CA ALA A 40 10.37 0.76 -4.98
C ALA A 40 11.78 1.06 -4.44
N GLY A 41 12.28 2.28 -4.60
CA GLY A 41 13.65 2.67 -4.25
C GLY A 41 14.64 2.27 -5.35
N VAL A 42 15.78 2.95 -5.36
CA VAL A 42 16.93 2.61 -6.19
C VAL A 42 18.03 2.08 -5.28
N LYS A 43 18.59 0.92 -5.64
CA LYS A 43 19.72 0.36 -4.89
C LYS A 43 20.87 1.36 -4.87
N ASP A 44 21.48 1.56 -3.70
CA ASP A 44 22.60 2.48 -3.48
C ASP A 44 22.26 3.98 -3.62
N GLN A 45 20.96 4.33 -3.68
CA GLN A 45 20.51 5.73 -3.61
C GLN A 45 20.76 6.32 -2.22
N SER A 46 21.44 7.48 -2.17
CA SER A 46 21.71 8.16 -0.91
C SER A 46 20.44 8.69 -0.24
N GLU A 47 20.51 8.91 1.06
CA GLU A 47 19.41 9.44 1.87
C GLU A 47 18.96 10.82 1.40
N LEU A 48 19.92 11.66 0.98
CA LEU A 48 19.64 13.01 0.48
C LEU A 48 19.03 12.98 -0.93
N GLU A 49 19.49 12.10 -1.81
CA GLU A 49 18.86 11.94 -3.13
C GLU A 49 17.41 11.45 -2.99
N LEU A 50 17.15 10.50 -2.10
CA LEU A 50 15.77 10.07 -1.83
C LEU A 50 14.95 11.23 -1.25
N TYR A 51 15.50 12.02 -0.32
CA TYR A 51 14.81 13.18 0.23
C TYR A 51 14.39 14.19 -0.84
N GLU A 52 15.27 14.53 -1.78
CA GLU A 52 14.91 15.48 -2.85
C GLU A 52 13.83 14.91 -3.78
N VAL A 53 13.85 13.60 -4.04
CA VAL A 53 12.77 12.92 -4.79
C VAL A 53 11.46 12.93 -4.01
N THR A 54 11.47 12.54 -2.74
CA THR A 54 10.28 12.53 -1.88
C THR A 54 9.71 13.95 -1.71
N LYS A 55 10.56 14.94 -1.41
CA LYS A 55 10.16 16.34 -1.24
C LYS A 55 9.55 16.93 -2.51
N SER A 56 9.98 16.50 -3.70
CA SER A 56 9.47 17.02 -4.98
C SER A 56 8.12 16.46 -5.41
N ALA A 57 7.46 15.61 -4.60
CA ALA A 57 6.13 15.08 -4.90
C ALA A 57 5.12 16.20 -5.23
N SER A 58 4.33 15.98 -6.28
CA SER A 58 3.36 16.95 -6.78
C SER A 58 2.02 16.91 -6.04
N CYS A 59 1.71 15.77 -5.41
CA CYS A 59 0.53 15.59 -4.57
C CYS A 59 0.83 14.64 -3.41
N THR A 60 -0.08 14.59 -2.43
CA THR A 60 -0.03 13.67 -1.29
C THR A 60 -1.43 13.17 -0.96
N THR A 61 -1.55 11.91 -0.51
CA THR A 61 -2.82 11.33 -0.02
C THR A 61 -3.14 11.75 1.43
N CYS A 62 -2.59 12.86 1.91
CA CYS A 62 -2.69 13.31 3.30
C CYS A 62 -3.01 14.81 3.42
N SER A 63 -3.51 15.24 4.58
CA SER A 63 -4.17 16.54 4.77
C SER A 63 -3.27 17.78 4.75
N ILE A 64 -1.94 17.62 4.88
CA ILE A 64 -0.97 18.71 4.87
C ILE A 64 -0.24 18.69 3.53
N HIS A 65 -0.63 19.60 2.63
CA HIS A 65 -0.11 19.62 1.26
C HIS A 65 1.13 20.49 1.13
N THR A 66 1.96 20.23 0.11
CA THR A 66 3.11 21.03 -0.34
C THR A 66 4.31 21.13 0.60
N VAL A 67 4.11 20.90 1.90
CA VAL A 67 5.17 20.98 2.93
C VAL A 67 5.38 19.67 3.67
N ASP A 68 4.48 18.69 3.52
CA ASP A 68 4.67 17.32 3.97
C ASP A 68 4.43 16.35 2.82
N ASN A 69 5.52 15.99 2.15
CA ASN A 69 5.51 14.98 1.10
C ASN A 69 6.09 13.64 1.60
N SER A 70 6.16 13.44 2.92
CA SER A 70 6.69 12.22 3.52
C SER A 70 5.92 10.99 3.07
N ASN A 71 6.55 9.82 3.13
CA ASN A 71 5.90 8.54 2.90
C ASN A 71 5.78 7.74 4.19
N TYR A 72 4.62 7.12 4.37
CA TYR A 72 4.23 6.38 5.55
C TYR A 72 3.70 5.01 5.12
N TRP A 73 4.25 3.92 5.64
CA TRP A 73 3.68 2.60 5.35
C TRP A 73 3.76 1.63 6.52
N HIS A 74 2.93 0.59 6.44
CA HIS A 74 2.81 -0.47 7.43
C HIS A 74 2.25 -1.75 6.77
N PRO A 75 2.38 -2.94 7.41
CA PRO A 75 1.80 -4.18 6.91
C PRO A 75 0.30 -4.07 6.68
N ASP A 76 -0.21 -4.75 5.65
CA ASP A 76 -1.66 -4.91 5.48
C ASP A 76 -2.24 -6.04 6.35
N LEU A 77 -3.58 -6.05 6.48
CA LEU A 77 -4.30 -7.00 7.33
C LEU A 77 -5.22 -7.88 6.49
N TYR A 78 -5.24 -9.17 6.82
CA TYR A 78 -6.08 -10.17 6.18
C TYR A 78 -6.97 -10.87 7.21
N TYR A 79 -8.18 -11.23 6.78
CA TYR A 79 -9.07 -12.14 7.50
C TYR A 79 -8.88 -13.56 6.96
N ARG A 80 -8.61 -14.52 7.85
CA ARG A 80 -8.47 -15.94 7.52
C ARG A 80 -9.82 -16.65 7.66
N TRP A 81 -10.34 -17.16 6.55
CA TRP A 81 -11.54 -17.98 6.53
C TRP A 81 -11.28 -19.39 7.06
N SER A 82 -12.36 -20.06 7.51
CA SER A 82 -12.30 -21.45 8.01
C SER A 82 -11.86 -22.46 6.94
N ASN A 83 -12.10 -22.16 5.66
CA ASN A 83 -11.63 -22.95 4.52
C ASN A 83 -10.13 -22.74 4.20
N GLY A 84 -9.45 -21.86 4.93
CA GLY A 84 -8.02 -21.56 4.76
C GLY A 84 -7.68 -20.41 3.81
N THR A 85 -8.66 -19.79 3.13
CA THR A 85 -8.40 -18.63 2.26
C THR A 85 -8.34 -17.33 3.06
N PHE A 86 -7.91 -16.25 2.40
CA PHE A 86 -7.65 -14.94 3.02
C PHE A 86 -8.36 -13.83 2.27
N SER A 87 -9.14 -13.01 2.97
CA SER A 87 -9.68 -11.76 2.42
C SER A 87 -8.89 -10.58 2.95
N LEU A 88 -8.52 -9.66 2.07
CA LEU A 88 -7.93 -8.40 2.47
C LEU A 88 -8.93 -7.57 3.28
N VAL A 89 -8.52 -7.05 4.43
CA VAL A 89 -9.39 -6.24 5.29
C VAL A 89 -9.44 -4.80 4.75
N PRO A 90 -10.64 -4.21 4.54
CA PRO A 90 -10.76 -2.86 4.03
C PRO A 90 -10.08 -1.80 4.92
N ASN A 91 -9.52 -0.78 4.28
CA ASN A 91 -8.80 0.31 4.92
C ASN A 91 -9.77 1.32 5.57
N GLY A 92 -9.43 1.77 6.77
CA GLY A 92 -10.07 2.92 7.42
C GLY A 92 -9.25 4.21 7.35
N GLY A 93 -8.05 4.19 6.77
CA GLY A 93 -7.13 5.32 6.67
C GLY A 93 -5.95 5.22 7.65
N LEU A 94 -5.13 6.26 7.66
CA LEU A 94 -3.98 6.41 8.54
C LEU A 94 -4.00 7.80 9.16
N THR A 95 -3.86 7.88 10.48
CA THR A 95 -3.59 9.14 11.17
C THR A 95 -2.15 9.12 11.67
N VAL A 96 -1.36 10.09 11.22
CA VAL A 96 0.03 10.26 11.64
C VAL A 96 0.11 11.42 12.62
N TYR A 97 0.58 11.13 13.82
CA TYR A 97 0.76 12.11 14.88
C TYR A 97 2.22 12.56 14.91
N TYR A 98 2.38 13.87 15.01
CA TYR A 98 3.64 14.51 15.34
C TYR A 98 3.52 15.06 16.76
N ILE A 99 4.16 14.37 17.69
CA ILE A 99 3.95 14.49 19.12
C ILE A 99 5.10 15.30 19.73
N ALA A 100 4.73 16.33 20.49
CA ALA A 100 5.65 17.19 21.22
C ALA A 100 5.48 17.02 22.74
N ARG A 101 5.71 15.80 23.24
CA ARG A 101 5.60 15.47 24.68
C ARG A 101 6.98 15.45 25.35
N THR A 102 7.13 16.15 26.46
CA THR A 102 8.36 16.13 27.29
C THR A 102 8.33 15.05 28.38
N GLY A 103 7.18 14.44 28.68
CA GLY A 103 7.00 13.40 29.69
C GLY A 103 6.24 12.16 29.21
N ILE A 104 5.86 11.28 30.15
CA ILE A 104 5.02 10.08 29.93
C ILE A 104 3.56 10.52 29.67
N ASP A 105 2.71 9.61 29.21
CA ASP A 105 1.27 9.80 28.95
C ASP A 105 0.58 10.88 29.79
N GLY A 106 -0.02 11.85 29.09
CA GLY A 106 -0.69 13.00 29.71
C GLY A 106 0.24 14.14 30.14
N GLY A 107 1.55 14.00 29.98
CA GLY A 107 2.51 15.08 30.21
C GLY A 107 2.23 16.31 29.33
N PRO A 108 2.50 17.52 29.85
CA PRO A 108 2.15 18.74 29.12
C PRO A 108 2.94 18.83 27.82
N GLN A 109 2.26 19.28 26.78
CA GLN A 109 2.82 19.41 25.44
C GLN A 109 3.21 20.85 25.20
N HIS A 110 4.49 21.12 25.06
CA HIS A 110 5.02 22.46 24.87
C HIS A 110 5.74 22.56 23.54
N ALA A 111 5.61 23.71 22.88
CA ALA A 111 6.59 24.08 21.87
C ALA A 111 7.97 24.08 22.53
N ASN A 112 8.94 23.47 21.88
CA ASN A 112 10.28 23.38 22.43
C ASN A 112 11.29 23.74 21.33
N PRO A 113 11.83 24.97 21.34
CA PRO A 113 12.77 25.41 20.30
C PRO A 113 14.09 24.65 20.33
N ASN A 114 14.37 23.85 21.37
CA ASN A 114 15.57 23.01 21.45
C ASN A 114 15.40 21.68 20.69
N TRP A 115 14.17 21.30 20.33
CA TRP A 115 13.93 20.11 19.52
C TRP A 115 14.27 20.40 18.06
N GLN A 116 14.84 19.41 17.37
CA GLN A 116 15.23 19.55 15.97
C GLN A 116 14.12 19.06 15.05
N PRO A 117 13.89 19.71 13.89
CA PRO A 117 13.08 19.10 12.85
C PRO A 117 13.73 17.80 12.38
N PHE A 118 12.95 16.93 11.73
CA PHE A 118 13.51 15.74 11.10
C PHE A 118 14.60 16.14 10.10
N PRO A 119 15.84 15.61 10.23
CA PRO A 119 16.91 15.85 9.27
C PRO A 119 16.49 15.44 7.86
N LYS A 120 16.98 16.18 6.85
CA LYS A 120 16.79 15.82 5.44
C LYS A 120 17.36 14.43 5.20
N GLY A 121 16.58 13.54 4.60
CA GLY A 121 16.97 12.15 4.36
C GLY A 121 16.77 11.19 5.53
N LEU A 122 16.28 11.64 6.69
CA LEU A 122 15.95 10.73 7.79
C LEU A 122 14.93 9.66 7.33
N ARG A 123 15.24 8.40 7.62
CA ARG A 123 14.36 7.25 7.44
C ARG A 123 14.18 6.56 8.78
N MET A 124 13.05 5.91 9.03
CA MET A 124 12.86 5.17 10.28
C MET A 124 12.03 3.91 10.06
N VAL A 125 12.39 2.85 10.78
CA VAL A 125 11.58 1.62 10.92
C VAL A 125 11.31 1.35 12.40
N ALA A 126 10.03 1.23 12.77
CA ALA A 126 9.59 0.93 14.13
C ALA A 126 8.81 -0.37 14.18
N GLY A 127 9.03 -1.23 15.19
CA GLY A 127 8.46 -2.58 15.24
C GLY A 127 9.30 -3.64 14.54
N ASN A 128 8.90 -4.91 14.53
CA ASN A 128 9.69 -5.98 13.92
C ASN A 128 8.78 -7.02 13.24
N PRO A 129 8.83 -7.17 11.90
CA PRO A 129 7.93 -8.08 11.17
C PRO A 129 8.12 -9.56 11.54
N MET A 130 9.26 -9.91 12.14
CA MET A 130 9.58 -11.30 12.52
C MET A 130 9.14 -11.65 13.94
N ARG A 131 8.60 -10.70 14.71
CA ARG A 131 8.23 -10.91 16.11
C ARG A 131 6.88 -11.63 16.23
N ARG A 132 6.80 -12.59 17.15
CA ARG A 132 5.57 -13.35 17.50
C ARG A 132 5.34 -13.48 19.01
N ASN A 133 6.12 -12.76 19.81
CA ASN A 133 6.01 -12.76 21.26
C ASN A 133 6.20 -11.36 21.84
N PHE A 134 5.78 -11.20 23.08
CA PHE A 134 5.95 -9.97 23.85
C PHE A 134 6.96 -10.16 24.96
N ASN A 135 7.79 -9.14 25.20
CA ASN A 135 8.74 -9.12 26.30
C ASN A 135 8.54 -7.80 27.03
N GLN A 136 8.02 -7.89 28.26
CA GLN A 136 7.70 -6.74 29.10
C GLN A 136 8.92 -5.85 29.39
N SER A 137 10.14 -6.40 29.35
CA SER A 137 11.38 -5.66 29.62
C SER A 137 11.93 -4.90 28.42
N ILE A 138 11.34 -5.04 27.23
CA ILE A 138 11.83 -4.42 25.98
C ILE A 138 10.91 -3.25 25.62
N ILE A 139 11.45 -2.03 25.59
CA ILE A 139 10.70 -0.79 25.37
C ILE A 139 10.03 -0.75 23.99
N GLU A 140 10.70 -1.27 22.97
CA GLU A 140 10.21 -1.39 21.59
C GLU A 140 8.99 -2.32 21.48
N HIS A 141 8.77 -3.20 22.46
CA HIS A 141 7.57 -4.05 22.49
C HIS A 141 6.35 -3.26 22.94
N HIS A 142 6.51 -2.32 23.88
CA HIS A 142 5.45 -1.42 24.32
C HIS A 142 5.05 -0.38 23.28
N ALA A 143 5.94 -0.09 22.33
CA ALA A 143 5.70 0.86 21.26
C ALA A 143 4.62 0.44 20.25
N ILE A 144 4.14 -0.82 20.32
CA ILE A 144 3.12 -1.36 19.43
C ILE A 144 1.91 -1.79 20.25
N SER A 145 0.75 -1.30 19.86
CA SER A 145 -0.49 -1.55 20.57
C SER A 145 -1.70 -1.65 19.63
N PHE A 146 -2.81 -2.09 20.20
CA PHE A 146 -4.03 -2.41 19.48
C PHE A 146 -5.24 -2.00 20.30
N VAL A 147 -6.21 -1.38 19.63
CA VAL A 147 -7.47 -0.95 20.22
C VAL A 147 -8.64 -1.44 19.37
N CYS A 148 -9.56 -2.13 20.02
CA CYS A 148 -10.85 -2.50 19.45
C CYS A 148 -11.81 -1.32 19.62
N LEU A 149 -12.24 -0.70 18.51
CA LEU A 149 -13.06 0.51 18.56
C LEU A 149 -14.55 0.16 18.73
N THR A 150 -15.19 0.84 19.66
CA THR A 150 -16.61 0.72 20.01
C THR A 150 -17.35 2.04 19.78
N ASP A 151 -18.65 2.07 20.01
CA ASP A 151 -19.47 3.28 19.90
C ASP A 151 -18.97 4.39 20.83
N PHE A 152 -19.11 5.64 20.40
CA PHE A 152 -18.74 6.81 21.19
C PHE A 152 -19.53 6.82 22.51
N GLY A 153 -18.82 6.91 23.64
CA GLY A 153 -19.42 6.83 24.98
C GLY A 153 -19.56 5.42 25.56
N MET A 154 -19.20 4.37 24.80
CA MET A 154 -19.00 3.02 25.33
C MET A 154 -17.52 2.82 25.69
N PRO A 155 -17.19 2.06 26.75
CA PRO A 155 -15.81 1.70 27.01
C PRO A 155 -15.26 0.92 25.82
N SER A 156 -14.21 1.44 25.19
CA SER A 156 -13.43 0.65 24.24
C SER A 156 -12.81 -0.54 24.99
N ALA A 157 -12.52 -1.63 24.27
CA ALA A 157 -11.66 -2.67 24.84
C ALA A 157 -10.33 -2.02 25.31
N PRO A 158 -9.68 -2.56 26.35
CA PRO A 158 -8.42 -2.01 26.82
C PRO A 158 -7.40 -1.96 25.68
N GLU A 159 -6.53 -0.96 25.64
CA GLU A 159 -5.38 -1.00 24.74
C GLU A 159 -4.43 -2.12 25.19
N THR A 160 -3.99 -2.98 24.26
CA THR A 160 -3.05 -4.07 24.57
C THR A 160 -1.99 -4.20 23.48
N ASN A 161 -0.90 -4.90 23.76
CA ASN A 161 0.19 -5.12 22.80
C ASN A 161 -0.03 -6.35 21.89
N ARG A 162 -1.23 -6.96 21.91
CA ARG A 162 -1.61 -8.09 21.04
C ARG A 162 -2.97 -7.87 20.40
N PHE A 163 -3.32 -8.67 19.41
CA PHE A 163 -4.68 -8.69 18.91
C PHE A 163 -5.68 -9.20 19.97
N GLN A 164 -6.85 -8.59 19.98
CA GLN A 164 -7.92 -8.82 20.97
C GLN A 164 -9.25 -9.23 20.32
N THR A 165 -9.24 -9.43 19.01
CA THR A 165 -10.41 -9.80 18.21
C THR A 165 -10.83 -11.27 18.40
N ASP A 166 -10.12 -12.03 19.25
CA ASP A 166 -10.62 -13.26 19.87
C ASP A 166 -11.71 -12.97 20.91
N GLN A 167 -11.57 -11.89 21.68
CA GLN A 167 -12.42 -11.57 22.83
C GLN A 167 -13.48 -10.51 22.52
N TYR A 168 -13.18 -9.57 21.63
CA TYR A 168 -14.04 -8.40 21.38
C TYR A 168 -14.45 -8.33 19.91
N PHE A 169 -15.73 -8.02 19.68
CA PHE A 169 -16.21 -7.61 18.37
C PHE A 169 -16.03 -6.09 18.21
N CYS A 170 -15.12 -5.70 17.32
CA CYS A 170 -14.72 -4.31 17.08
C CYS A 170 -15.67 -3.67 16.08
N LYS A 171 -16.85 -3.29 16.55
CA LYS A 171 -17.95 -2.74 15.76
C LYS A 171 -17.56 -1.52 14.91
N ASN A 172 -16.67 -0.67 15.42
CA ASN A 172 -16.22 0.54 14.71
C ASN A 172 -14.82 0.40 14.11
N GLY A 173 -14.38 -0.83 13.90
CA GLY A 173 -13.08 -1.15 13.34
C GLY A 173 -12.01 -1.39 14.39
N PHE A 174 -10.83 -1.73 13.90
CA PHE A 174 -9.66 -2.07 14.68
C PHE A 174 -8.55 -1.07 14.39
N ARG A 175 -7.94 -0.56 15.45
CA ARG A 175 -6.87 0.42 15.36
C ARG A 175 -5.55 -0.20 15.78
N MET A 176 -4.61 -0.22 14.85
CA MET A 176 -3.26 -0.74 15.05
C MET A 176 -2.30 0.43 15.18
N GLN A 177 -1.46 0.38 16.20
CA GLN A 177 -0.71 1.54 16.69
C GLN A 177 0.79 1.24 16.71
N VAL A 178 1.60 2.20 16.25
CA VAL A 178 3.06 2.12 16.36
C VAL A 178 3.67 3.49 16.65
N PHE A 179 4.43 3.57 17.75
CA PHE A 179 5.29 4.71 18.09
C PHE A 179 6.68 4.49 17.49
N PHE A 180 7.23 5.51 16.87
CA PHE A 180 8.61 5.51 16.39
C PHE A 180 9.57 6.03 17.46
N PRO A 181 10.85 5.62 17.40
CA PRO A 181 11.89 6.24 18.22
C PRO A 181 12.01 7.74 17.88
N MET A 182 12.36 8.55 18.88
CA MET A 182 12.38 10.03 18.77
C MET A 182 13.70 10.67 19.19
N CYS A 183 14.72 9.86 19.43
CA CYS A 183 16.06 10.29 19.82
C CYS A 183 17.05 9.90 18.72
N TRP A 184 17.71 10.88 18.12
CA TRP A 184 18.65 10.69 17.01
C TRP A 184 20.10 10.80 17.47
N ASN A 185 20.98 10.00 16.86
CA ASN A 185 22.40 9.93 17.19
C ASN A 185 23.25 11.14 16.73
N ASN A 186 22.64 12.07 15.97
CA ASN A 186 23.29 13.24 15.40
C ASN A 186 24.43 12.93 14.42
N LYS A 187 24.42 11.75 13.80
CA LYS A 187 25.49 11.26 12.92
C LYS A 187 24.97 10.70 11.60
N THR A 188 24.06 9.74 11.66
CA THR A 188 23.63 8.95 10.49
C THR A 188 22.12 9.12 10.26
N LEU A 189 21.71 9.34 9.01
CA LEU A 189 20.30 9.52 8.63
C LEU A 189 19.56 8.18 8.47
N ASP A 190 20.33 7.13 8.19
CA ASP A 190 19.90 5.75 8.11
C ASP A 190 21.11 4.89 8.51
N SER A 191 20.87 3.77 9.20
CA SER A 191 21.91 2.83 9.63
C SER A 191 21.77 1.54 8.82
N PRO A 192 22.81 0.67 8.75
CA PRO A 192 22.71 -0.57 7.98
C PRO A 192 21.56 -1.52 8.42
N ASP A 193 21.09 -1.38 9.66
CA ASP A 193 19.94 -2.12 10.21
C ASP A 193 18.64 -1.31 10.21
N HIS A 194 18.67 -0.10 9.63
CA HIS A 194 17.60 0.90 9.55
C HIS A 194 17.01 1.33 10.91
N ARG A 195 17.74 1.09 12.00
CA ARG A 195 17.25 1.23 13.38
C ARG A 195 18.23 1.91 14.33
N SER A 196 19.48 1.44 14.38
CA SER A 196 20.49 1.86 15.38
C SER A 196 20.91 3.33 15.32
N HIS A 197 20.49 4.08 14.31
CA HIS A 197 20.65 5.54 14.26
C HIS A 197 19.61 6.30 15.10
N MET A 198 18.56 5.61 15.54
CA MET A 198 17.48 6.11 16.39
C MET A 198 17.38 5.30 17.69
N ALA A 199 16.87 5.93 18.74
CA ALA A 199 16.53 5.27 19.99
C ALA A 199 15.19 5.77 20.55
N TYR A 200 14.52 4.89 21.30
CA TYR A 200 13.44 5.32 22.17
C TYR A 200 14.02 6.11 23.37
N PRO A 201 13.28 7.10 23.89
CA PRO A 201 13.60 7.74 25.15
C PRO A 201 13.37 6.78 26.33
N SER A 202 13.46 7.28 27.56
CA SER A 202 13.20 6.48 28.77
C SER A 202 11.82 5.80 28.79
N HIS A 203 10.85 6.28 27.99
CA HIS A 203 9.58 5.62 27.70
C HIS A 203 9.31 5.61 26.19
N TYR A 204 8.56 4.62 25.70
CA TYR A 204 8.37 4.44 24.25
C TYR A 204 7.66 5.64 23.59
N ASN A 205 6.88 6.41 24.36
CA ASN A 205 6.08 7.54 23.90
C ASN A 205 6.52 8.90 24.47
N GLY A 206 7.65 8.97 25.19
CA GLY A 206 8.11 10.22 25.81
C GLY A 206 9.25 10.04 26.82
N GLY A 207 9.63 11.11 27.51
CA GLY A 207 10.75 11.13 28.45
C GLY A 207 12.10 11.45 27.79
N ASP A 208 13.19 11.16 28.51
CA ASP A 208 14.53 11.65 28.19
C ASP A 208 15.25 10.80 27.15
N CYS A 209 15.99 11.46 26.26
CA CYS A 209 16.83 10.77 25.29
C CYS A 209 18.10 10.21 25.94
N PRO A 210 18.54 9.00 25.55
CA PRO A 210 19.78 8.44 26.06
C PRO A 210 21.00 9.24 25.55
N PRO A 211 22.12 9.26 26.29
CA PRO A 211 23.33 9.97 25.85
C PRO A 211 23.89 9.54 24.48
N SER A 212 23.59 8.30 24.05
CA SER A 212 23.95 7.80 22.72
C SER A 212 23.17 8.45 21.58
N HIS A 213 21.99 9.01 21.89
CA HIS A 213 21.08 9.63 20.92
C HIS A 213 20.56 10.98 21.44
N PRO A 214 21.44 11.99 21.58
CA PRO A 214 21.14 13.18 22.36
C PRO A 214 20.15 14.15 21.67
N VAL A 215 19.87 13.98 20.38
CA VAL A 215 19.02 14.92 19.62
C VAL A 215 17.57 14.48 19.65
N ARG A 216 16.73 15.27 20.33
CA ARG A 216 15.28 15.07 20.37
C ARG A 216 14.63 15.55 19.06
N LEU A 217 13.89 14.65 18.42
CA LEU A 217 13.01 14.92 17.29
C LEU A 217 11.54 14.88 17.73
N PRO A 218 10.59 15.43 16.94
CA PRO A 218 9.17 15.17 17.13
C PRO A 218 8.88 13.67 17.18
N GLY A 219 8.05 13.22 18.11
CA GLY A 219 7.62 11.83 18.15
C GLY A 219 6.68 11.53 16.99
N LEU A 220 6.94 10.48 16.22
CA LEU A 220 6.05 10.01 15.16
C LEU A 220 5.21 8.84 15.69
N PHE A 221 3.90 8.89 15.51
CA PHE A 221 2.99 7.85 15.98
C PHE A 221 1.88 7.58 14.97
N TYR A 222 1.65 6.32 14.62
CA TYR A 222 0.62 5.93 13.66
C TYR A 222 -0.58 5.34 14.36
N GLU A 223 -1.76 5.74 13.88
CA GLU A 223 -3.01 5.01 14.05
C GLU A 223 -3.47 4.51 12.69
N ALA A 224 -3.28 3.22 12.41
CA ALA A 224 -3.74 2.54 11.22
C ALA A 224 -5.12 1.91 11.48
N PHE A 225 -6.11 2.22 10.64
CA PHE A 225 -7.49 1.78 10.84
C PHE A 225 -7.89 0.66 9.87
N TYR A 226 -8.63 -0.32 10.38
CA TYR A 226 -9.12 -1.47 9.61
C TYR A 226 -10.60 -1.74 9.91
N SER A 227 -11.41 -1.90 8.86
CA SER A 227 -12.84 -2.24 8.97
C SER A 227 -13.05 -3.73 9.23
N VAL A 228 -12.65 -4.19 10.42
CA VAL A 228 -12.78 -5.59 10.84
C VAL A 228 -14.22 -5.99 11.15
N ASP A 229 -15.11 -5.02 11.36
CA ASP A 229 -16.55 -5.17 11.60
C ASP A 229 -17.28 -5.92 10.48
N LYS A 230 -16.68 -5.95 9.28
CA LYS A 230 -17.18 -6.67 8.10
C LYS A 230 -16.94 -8.18 8.16
N PHE A 231 -16.25 -8.68 9.19
CA PHE A 231 -15.86 -10.08 9.31
C PHE A 231 -16.31 -10.68 10.66
N PRO A 232 -16.65 -11.97 10.73
CA PRO A 232 -16.97 -12.64 11.99
C PRO A 232 -15.75 -12.70 12.93
N HIS A 233 -15.89 -12.21 14.16
CA HIS A 233 -14.85 -12.27 15.20
C HIS A 233 -15.44 -12.03 16.60
N GLY A 234 -14.60 -12.05 17.64
CA GLY A 234 -15.02 -11.87 19.04
C GLY A 234 -15.67 -13.10 19.67
N GLN A 235 -15.48 -14.29 19.09
CA GLN A 235 -16.11 -15.55 19.50
C GLN A 235 -15.08 -16.60 19.94
N GLY A 236 -14.04 -16.16 20.65
CA GLY A 236 -12.99 -17.02 21.21
C GLY A 236 -11.88 -17.42 20.24
N THR A 237 -11.97 -17.02 18.96
CA THR A 237 -10.93 -17.26 17.94
C THR A 237 -10.48 -15.94 17.34
N GLN A 238 -9.16 -15.77 17.21
CA GLN A 238 -8.51 -14.68 16.51
C GLN A 238 -8.39 -15.01 15.01
N PRO A 239 -9.14 -14.37 14.10
CA PRO A 239 -9.14 -14.73 12.68
C PRO A 239 -8.26 -13.83 11.80
N PHE A 240 -7.71 -12.74 12.34
CA PHE A 240 -6.94 -11.78 11.57
C PHE A 240 -5.45 -12.09 11.57
N VAL A 241 -4.80 -11.84 10.44
CA VAL A 241 -3.38 -12.12 10.21
C VAL A 241 -2.76 -10.95 9.46
N LEU A 242 -1.62 -10.46 9.93
CA LEU A 242 -0.82 -9.49 9.19
C LEU A 242 -0.25 -10.11 7.92
N SER A 243 -0.01 -9.28 6.91
CA SER A 243 0.55 -9.71 5.62
C SER A 243 1.90 -10.44 5.74
N ASN A 244 2.63 -10.23 6.84
CA ASN A 244 3.86 -10.94 7.19
C ASN A 244 3.65 -12.31 7.88
N GLY A 245 2.42 -12.81 7.88
CA GLY A 245 2.06 -14.12 8.46
C GLY A 245 1.92 -14.13 9.97
N ASP A 246 1.79 -12.97 10.62
CA ASP A 246 1.59 -12.86 12.07
C ASP A 246 0.10 -12.83 12.46
N PRO A 247 -0.42 -13.87 13.14
CA PRO A 247 -1.78 -13.88 13.68
C PRO A 247 -1.88 -13.26 15.10
N THR A 248 -0.77 -12.81 15.68
CA THR A 248 -0.71 -12.34 17.09
C THR A 248 -0.74 -10.82 17.23
N GLY A 249 -0.29 -10.10 16.21
CA GLY A 249 -0.13 -8.65 16.18
C GLY A 249 1.28 -8.16 16.53
N TYR A 250 2.11 -8.98 17.19
CA TYR A 250 3.45 -8.55 17.61
C TYR A 250 4.38 -8.20 16.45
N GLY A 251 4.14 -8.75 15.26
CA GLY A 251 4.84 -8.49 14.02
C GLY A 251 4.41 -7.20 13.32
N PHE A 252 3.52 -6.39 13.91
CA PHE A 252 3.20 -5.08 13.34
C PHE A 252 4.43 -4.17 13.37
N HIS A 253 4.53 -3.31 12.37
CA HIS A 253 5.62 -2.35 12.24
C HIS A 253 5.17 -1.17 11.38
N GLY A 254 5.95 -0.10 11.35
CA GLY A 254 5.74 1.05 10.48
C GLY A 254 7.06 1.60 9.98
N ASP A 255 6.98 2.24 8.82
CA ASP A 255 8.11 2.75 8.07
C ASP A 255 7.86 4.20 7.64
N PHE A 256 8.90 5.01 7.69
CA PHE A 256 8.84 6.44 7.45
C PHE A 256 10.03 6.91 6.60
N VAL A 257 9.73 7.69 5.56
CA VAL A 257 10.71 8.50 4.82
C VAL A 257 10.33 9.96 4.97
N ASN A 258 11.26 10.77 5.46
CA ASN A 258 11.04 12.20 5.63
C ASN A 258 10.88 12.91 4.28
N GLY A 259 9.78 13.62 4.11
CA GLY A 259 9.52 14.53 3.00
C GLY A 259 9.07 15.91 3.46
N TRP A 260 9.30 16.27 4.73
CA TRP A 260 8.95 17.59 5.25
C TRP A 260 9.82 18.69 4.68
N ASP A 261 9.21 19.84 4.44
CA ASP A 261 9.94 21.10 4.41
C ASP A 261 10.49 21.40 5.81
N THR A 262 11.81 21.41 5.92
CA THR A 262 12.50 21.53 7.20
C THR A 262 12.27 22.87 7.89
N ASP A 263 12.06 23.95 7.12
CA ASP A 263 11.87 25.29 7.68
C ASP A 263 10.46 25.43 8.25
N VAL A 264 9.47 24.89 7.54
CA VAL A 264 8.09 24.80 8.04
C VAL A 264 8.04 23.91 9.28
N LEU A 265 8.63 22.72 9.24
CA LEU A 265 8.65 21.81 10.39
C LEU A 265 9.32 22.46 11.60
N LYS A 266 10.41 23.19 11.41
CA LYS A 266 11.07 23.96 12.48
C LYS A 266 10.16 25.05 13.05
N ALA A 267 9.44 25.77 12.21
CA ALA A 267 8.47 26.78 12.65
C ALA A 267 7.34 26.15 13.47
N VAL A 268 6.79 25.01 13.03
CA VAL A 268 5.74 24.27 13.74
C VAL A 268 6.20 23.81 15.13
N ILE A 269 7.44 23.34 15.27
CA ILE A 269 8.00 22.89 16.55
C ILE A 269 8.13 24.03 17.56
N ALA A 270 8.42 25.24 17.08
CA ALA A 270 8.70 26.41 17.90
C ALA A 270 7.45 27.27 18.21
N ASP A 271 6.30 27.01 17.59
CA ASP A 271 5.11 27.87 17.68
C ASP A 271 4.07 27.32 18.67
N ASP A 272 3.70 28.13 19.66
CA ASP A 272 2.74 27.76 20.71
C ASP A 272 1.31 27.54 20.18
N SER A 273 0.94 28.10 19.02
CA SER A 273 -0.35 27.79 18.38
C SER A 273 -0.47 26.33 17.98
N CYS A 274 0.66 25.63 17.86
CA CYS A 274 0.75 24.23 17.45
C CYS A 274 0.74 23.26 18.63
N ILE A 275 0.55 23.68 19.88
CA ILE A 275 0.41 22.76 21.02
C ILE A 275 -0.97 22.08 21.03
N ALA A 276 -1.08 20.99 21.79
CA ALA A 276 -2.28 20.15 21.81
C ALA A 276 -3.55 20.93 22.21
N GLU A 277 -3.47 21.80 23.22
CA GLU A 277 -4.61 22.58 23.72
C GLU A 277 -5.18 23.52 22.64
N ASN A 278 -4.31 24.14 21.85
CA ASN A 278 -4.70 25.08 20.80
C ASN A 278 -5.25 24.39 19.54
N THR A 279 -4.81 23.16 19.28
CA THR A 279 -5.15 22.39 18.08
C THR A 279 -6.16 21.27 18.30
N ASP A 280 -6.87 21.26 19.44
CA ASP A 280 -7.80 20.17 19.82
C ASP A 280 -7.10 18.80 19.77
N HIS A 281 -6.00 18.69 20.51
CA HIS A 281 -5.10 17.54 20.52
C HIS A 281 -4.58 17.14 19.14
N GLY A 282 -4.33 18.14 18.28
CA GLY A 282 -3.90 17.97 16.90
C GLY A 282 -5.02 17.67 15.90
N ASN A 283 -6.29 17.59 16.33
CA ASN A 283 -7.42 17.33 15.44
C ASN A 283 -7.74 18.51 14.50
N LYS A 284 -7.27 19.72 14.83
CA LYS A 284 -7.46 20.95 14.06
C LYS A 284 -6.09 21.52 13.66
N PRO A 285 -5.36 20.86 12.74
CA PRO A 285 -4.03 21.29 12.34
C PRO A 285 -4.03 22.70 11.72
N GLU A 286 -5.15 23.17 11.18
CA GLU A 286 -5.32 24.53 10.64
C GLU A 286 -5.22 25.64 11.70
N LYS A 287 -5.33 25.29 12.99
CA LYS A 287 -5.10 26.22 14.11
C LYS A 287 -3.63 26.45 14.44
N CYS A 288 -2.75 25.55 13.99
CA CYS A 288 -1.31 25.77 14.05
C CYS A 288 -0.92 26.76 12.94
N LEU A 289 -0.52 27.97 13.33
CA LEU A 289 -0.32 29.10 12.39
C LEU A 289 0.66 28.78 11.25
N PRO A 290 1.81 28.13 11.48
CA PRO A 290 2.71 27.73 10.40
C PRO A 290 2.14 26.67 9.45
N LEU A 291 1.12 25.91 9.85
CA LEU A 291 0.46 24.90 9.01
C LEU A 291 -0.78 25.43 8.30
N LYS A 292 -1.37 26.53 8.77
CA LYS A 292 -2.70 27.00 8.37
C LYS A 292 -2.90 27.10 6.85
N SER A 293 -1.89 27.57 6.10
CA SER A 293 -1.97 27.72 4.64
C SER A 293 -1.84 26.40 3.87
N PHE A 294 -1.42 25.33 4.53
CA PHE A 294 -1.09 24.03 3.93
C PHE A 294 -2.12 22.95 4.24
N VAL A 295 -2.99 23.17 5.23
CA VAL A 295 -4.08 22.26 5.57
C VAL A 295 -5.21 22.41 4.57
N LYS A 296 -5.50 21.33 3.82
CA LYS A 296 -6.71 21.26 2.99
C LYS A 296 -7.86 20.65 3.78
N SER A 297 -9.08 21.13 3.51
CA SER A 297 -10.31 20.60 4.11
C SER A 297 -10.74 19.24 3.55
N ARG A 298 -10.16 18.84 2.41
CA ARG A 298 -10.32 17.51 1.81
C ARG A 298 -8.94 17.00 1.44
N VAL A 299 -8.71 15.73 1.72
CA VAL A 299 -7.54 14.99 1.26
C VAL A 299 -7.73 14.68 -0.24
N ASP A 300 -6.66 14.75 -1.04
CA ASP A 300 -6.72 14.34 -2.44
C ASP A 300 -6.84 12.82 -2.52
N ASP A 301 -8.08 12.35 -2.74
CA ASP A 301 -8.38 10.93 -2.96
C ASP A 301 -7.98 10.47 -4.39
N ASP A 302 -7.59 11.41 -5.26
CA ASP A 302 -7.13 11.22 -6.63
C ASP A 302 -5.60 11.35 -6.77
N CYS A 303 -4.86 11.48 -5.66
CA CYS A 303 -3.40 11.52 -5.72
C CYS A 303 -2.84 10.13 -6.03
N GLU A 304 -2.29 9.99 -7.24
CA GLU A 304 -1.70 8.75 -7.75
C GLU A 304 -0.18 8.83 -7.85
N LEU A 305 0.48 7.67 -7.74
CA LEU A 305 1.92 7.53 -7.95
C LEU A 305 2.36 8.19 -9.27
N SER A 306 3.35 9.07 -9.18
CA SER A 306 4.00 9.71 -10.34
C SER A 306 4.67 8.69 -11.27
N ARG A 307 5.18 7.61 -10.68
CA ARG A 307 5.76 6.47 -11.39
C ARG A 307 5.07 5.22 -10.85
N PRO A 308 4.29 4.53 -11.69
CA PRO A 308 3.61 3.32 -11.26
C PRO A 308 4.62 2.27 -10.71
N ILE A 309 4.21 1.51 -9.68
CA ILE A 309 4.95 0.35 -9.14
C ILE A 309 4.13 -0.93 -9.41
N PRO A 310 4.67 -1.95 -10.10
CA PRO A 310 3.85 -3.07 -10.51
C PRO A 310 3.47 -3.83 -9.26
N LEU A 311 2.21 -4.24 -9.20
CA LEU A 311 1.94 -5.38 -8.34
C LEU A 311 2.66 -6.60 -8.93
N THR A 312 3.23 -7.42 -8.06
CA THR A 312 3.99 -8.61 -8.48
C THR A 312 3.20 -9.91 -8.32
N GLU A 313 2.08 -9.91 -7.58
CA GLU A 313 1.16 -11.04 -7.44
C GLU A 313 -0.23 -10.60 -6.96
N ASN A 314 -1.25 -11.46 -7.10
CA ASN A 314 -2.58 -11.21 -6.53
C ASN A 314 -2.54 -11.06 -5.00
N ILE A 315 -2.89 -9.86 -4.52
CA ILE A 315 -2.91 -9.52 -3.09
C ILE A 315 -4.30 -9.57 -2.43
N GLY A 316 -5.33 -10.02 -3.14
CA GLY A 316 -6.70 -10.19 -2.61
C GLY A 316 -7.53 -8.91 -2.57
N MET A 317 -7.32 -7.97 -3.51
CA MET A 317 -8.11 -6.72 -3.58
C MET A 317 -9.56 -6.92 -4.00
N ILE A 318 -9.87 -7.99 -4.74
CA ILE A 318 -11.19 -8.23 -5.32
C ILE A 318 -11.85 -9.44 -4.66
N GLU A 319 -11.10 -10.52 -4.46
CA GLU A 319 -11.61 -11.79 -3.95
C GLU A 319 -10.62 -12.45 -2.97
N PRO A 320 -11.07 -13.44 -2.18
CA PRO A 320 -10.19 -14.17 -1.28
C PRO A 320 -9.06 -14.90 -2.03
N ILE A 321 -7.88 -14.96 -1.44
CA ILE A 321 -6.69 -15.64 -1.95
C ILE A 321 -6.36 -16.89 -1.13
N ASP A 322 -5.77 -17.92 -1.74
CA ASP A 322 -5.49 -19.19 -1.06
C ASP A 322 -4.28 -19.14 -0.11
N ARG A 323 -3.43 -18.12 -0.25
CA ARG A 323 -2.26 -17.88 0.60
C ARG A 323 -2.01 -16.40 0.75
N LEU A 324 -1.35 -16.00 1.83
CA LEU A 324 -0.83 -14.63 1.93
C LEU A 324 0.21 -14.37 0.82
N PRO A 325 0.28 -13.13 0.30
CA PRO A 325 1.25 -12.78 -0.75
C PRO A 325 2.68 -12.95 -0.26
N GLY A 326 3.60 -13.27 -1.16
CA GLY A 326 4.97 -13.63 -0.85
C GLY A 326 5.05 -14.96 -0.11
N CYS A 327 6.06 -15.09 0.74
CA CYS A 327 6.31 -16.27 1.54
C CYS A 327 5.98 -15.95 3.00
N ASN A 328 4.69 -15.92 3.31
CA ASN A 328 4.20 -15.52 4.63
C ASN A 328 3.31 -16.62 5.22
N PRO A 329 3.89 -17.77 5.61
CA PRO A 329 3.13 -18.79 6.34
C PRO A 329 2.69 -18.24 7.70
N ILE A 330 1.50 -18.66 8.14
CA ILE A 330 1.01 -18.29 9.47
C ILE A 330 1.89 -18.94 10.53
N THR A 331 2.45 -18.12 11.41
CA THR A 331 3.39 -18.55 12.45
C THR A 331 3.05 -17.92 13.79
N TYR A 332 3.01 -18.72 14.86
CA TYR A 332 2.62 -18.26 16.20
C TYR A 332 3.79 -18.06 17.17
N SER A 333 4.98 -18.57 16.85
CA SER A 333 6.14 -18.58 17.75
C SER A 333 7.41 -18.05 17.11
N ASN A 334 7.79 -18.62 15.96
CA ASN A 334 8.95 -18.20 15.18
C ASN A 334 8.48 -17.84 13.77
N ALA A 335 8.73 -16.61 13.35
CA ALA A 335 8.50 -16.22 11.97
C ALA A 335 9.46 -16.99 11.05
N VAL A 336 8.97 -17.40 9.89
CA VAL A 336 9.82 -17.99 8.85
C VAL A 336 10.50 -16.85 8.11
N VAL A 337 11.84 -16.83 8.13
CA VAL A 337 12.62 -15.91 7.30
C VAL A 337 12.53 -16.43 5.86
N CYS A 338 11.64 -15.84 5.08
CA CYS A 338 11.70 -16.04 3.65
C CYS A 338 12.74 -15.08 3.08
N SER A 339 13.66 -15.62 2.28
CA SER A 339 14.69 -14.82 1.63
C SER A 339 14.02 -13.73 0.80
N GLN A 340 14.35 -12.47 1.11
CA GLN A 340 13.90 -11.30 0.37
C GLN A 340 14.15 -11.52 -1.13
N GLY A 341 13.20 -11.13 -1.98
CA GLY A 341 13.27 -11.36 -3.43
C GLY A 341 12.96 -12.78 -3.91
N VAL A 342 12.56 -13.71 -3.02
CA VAL A 342 12.00 -14.99 -3.49
C VAL A 342 10.54 -14.82 -3.90
N GLU A 343 10.35 -14.95 -5.20
CA GLU A 343 9.05 -15.05 -5.84
C GLU A 343 8.53 -16.48 -5.73
N PRO A 344 7.39 -16.74 -5.03
CA PRO A 344 6.84 -18.09 -4.92
C PRO A 344 6.60 -18.74 -6.29
N SER A 345 7.13 -19.96 -6.47
CA SER A 345 7.11 -20.73 -7.72
C SER A 345 5.73 -21.26 -8.13
N SER A 346 4.71 -21.11 -7.30
CA SER A 346 3.35 -21.57 -7.55
C SER A 346 2.35 -20.44 -7.27
N MET A 347 1.85 -19.82 -8.33
CA MET A 347 0.69 -18.94 -8.24
C MET A 347 -0.60 -19.75 -8.13
N ASN A 348 -1.57 -19.23 -7.39
CA ASN A 348 -2.97 -19.45 -7.74
C ASN A 348 -3.29 -18.55 -8.95
N ASN A 349 -3.05 -19.07 -10.16
CA ASN A 349 -3.31 -18.39 -11.43
C ASN A 349 -4.79 -18.35 -11.84
N LYS A 350 -5.73 -18.71 -10.95
CA LYS A 350 -7.15 -18.67 -11.27
C LYS A 350 -7.54 -17.22 -11.61
N GLY A 351 -8.20 -17.04 -12.75
CA GLY A 351 -8.73 -15.75 -13.21
C GLY A 351 -7.80 -14.90 -14.08
N THR A 352 -6.56 -15.32 -14.35
CA THR A 352 -5.65 -14.60 -15.29
C THR A 352 -5.84 -15.05 -16.74
N PHE A 353 -5.64 -14.13 -17.69
CA PHE A 353 -5.68 -14.39 -19.13
C PHE A 353 -4.54 -13.70 -19.87
N HIS A 354 -4.27 -14.07 -21.11
CA HIS A 354 -3.28 -13.50 -22.02
C HIS A 354 -3.95 -13.10 -23.34
N ILE A 355 -3.45 -12.04 -23.97
CA ILE A 355 -4.02 -11.53 -25.22
C ILE A 355 -3.10 -11.90 -26.39
N GLN A 356 -3.62 -12.70 -27.32
CA GLN A 356 -2.91 -13.16 -28.51
C GLN A 356 -3.49 -12.49 -29.75
N SER A 357 -2.64 -11.93 -30.60
CA SER A 357 -3.09 -11.36 -31.88
C SER A 357 -3.48 -12.46 -32.87
N LYS A 358 -4.58 -12.25 -33.59
CA LYS A 358 -4.97 -13.11 -34.73
C LYS A 358 -3.94 -13.05 -35.86
N VAL A 359 -3.47 -11.85 -36.20
CA VAL A 359 -2.65 -11.64 -37.41
C VAL A 359 -1.21 -12.10 -37.26
N THR A 360 -0.63 -12.00 -36.07
CA THR A 360 0.75 -12.45 -35.84
C THR A 360 0.83 -13.82 -35.18
N GLY A 361 -0.24 -14.28 -34.53
CA GLY A 361 -0.19 -15.41 -33.59
C GLY A 361 0.66 -15.14 -32.34
N GLY A 362 1.28 -13.95 -32.26
CA GLY A 362 2.09 -13.53 -31.14
C GLY A 362 1.20 -13.02 -30.01
N TYR A 363 1.59 -13.34 -28.79
CA TYR A 363 1.03 -12.69 -27.62
C TYR A 363 1.52 -11.24 -27.60
N LEU A 364 0.61 -10.33 -27.27
CA LEU A 364 0.99 -8.94 -27.05
C LEU A 364 2.03 -8.87 -25.95
N THR A 365 3.05 -8.01 -26.03
CA THR A 365 4.19 -7.83 -25.12
C THR A 365 4.55 -6.36 -25.00
N TYR A 366 4.91 -5.89 -23.83
CA TYR A 366 5.42 -4.54 -23.61
C TYR A 366 6.96 -4.51 -23.61
N ASP A 367 7.53 -3.56 -24.33
CA ASP A 367 8.96 -3.25 -24.41
C ASP A 367 9.26 -1.98 -23.60
N SER A 368 10.03 -2.12 -22.52
CA SER A 368 10.38 -1.03 -21.62
C SER A 368 11.43 -0.07 -22.19
N ALA A 369 12.19 -0.45 -23.21
CA ALA A 369 13.17 0.45 -23.83
C ALA A 369 12.49 1.49 -24.73
N THR A 370 11.39 1.10 -25.38
CA THR A 370 10.63 1.96 -26.30
C THR A 370 9.30 2.43 -25.73
N GLU A 371 8.91 1.91 -24.56
CA GLU A 371 7.63 2.14 -23.88
C GLU A 371 6.44 1.82 -24.80
N ARG A 372 6.52 0.74 -25.58
CA ARG A 372 5.49 0.34 -26.57
C ARG A 372 5.04 -1.10 -26.39
N VAL A 373 3.81 -1.37 -26.81
CA VAL A 373 3.25 -2.73 -26.87
C VAL A 373 3.38 -3.30 -28.29
N PHE A 374 3.85 -4.54 -28.39
CA PHE A 374 4.09 -5.30 -29.61
C PHE A 374 3.33 -6.62 -29.63
N ALA A 375 2.83 -7.05 -30.78
CA ALA A 375 2.17 -8.35 -30.98
C ALA A 375 3.12 -9.47 -31.45
N ASN A 376 4.29 -9.65 -30.83
CA ASN A 376 5.34 -10.55 -31.37
C ASN A 376 5.85 -11.61 -30.37
N GLY A 377 5.21 -11.74 -29.20
CA GLY A 377 5.70 -12.65 -28.16
C GLY A 377 5.40 -14.13 -28.44
N SER A 378 6.41 -14.99 -28.30
CA SER A 378 6.41 -16.37 -28.82
C SER A 378 6.03 -17.48 -27.83
N THR A 379 5.96 -17.24 -26.52
CA THR A 379 5.67 -18.27 -25.51
C THR A 379 4.84 -17.74 -24.33
N ILE A 380 3.90 -18.54 -23.82
CA ILE A 380 3.31 -18.37 -22.49
C ILE A 380 4.36 -18.83 -21.46
N ASN A 381 5.35 -18.01 -21.12
CA ASN A 381 6.38 -18.42 -20.16
C ASN A 381 6.41 -17.46 -18.96
N PRO A 382 5.38 -17.51 -18.08
CA PRO A 382 5.16 -16.52 -17.03
C PRO A 382 6.33 -16.53 -16.05
N THR A 383 7.22 -15.55 -16.15
CA THR A 383 8.05 -15.16 -15.00
C THR A 383 7.16 -14.42 -14.00
N TYR A 384 7.37 -14.60 -12.70
CA TYR A 384 6.47 -14.15 -11.62
C TYR A 384 5.84 -12.76 -11.78
N ARG A 385 6.56 -11.77 -12.33
CA ARG A 385 6.01 -10.42 -12.54
C ARG A 385 4.80 -10.37 -13.57
N GLN A 386 4.41 -11.48 -14.26
CA GLN A 386 3.67 -11.57 -15.56
C GLN A 386 2.15 -11.77 -15.53
N VAL A 387 1.51 -11.91 -14.38
CA VAL A 387 0.19 -12.54 -14.31
C VAL A 387 -0.81 -11.67 -13.54
N TRP A 388 -1.87 -11.22 -14.21
CA TRP A 388 -2.98 -10.45 -13.64
C TRP A 388 -4.34 -10.87 -14.20
N GLY A 389 -5.30 -11.11 -13.29
CA GLY A 389 -6.64 -11.62 -13.57
C GLY A 389 -7.78 -10.73 -13.08
N LEU A 390 -8.97 -10.89 -13.69
CA LEU A 390 -10.20 -10.16 -13.34
C LEU A 390 -11.32 -11.15 -13.02
N ASN A 391 -12.00 -10.93 -11.89
CA ASN A 391 -13.38 -11.36 -11.65
C ASN A 391 -14.30 -10.13 -11.55
N TRP A 392 -15.50 -10.25 -12.14
CA TRP A 392 -16.37 -9.14 -12.53
C TRP A 392 -17.02 -8.36 -11.36
N ALA A 393 -16.77 -7.04 -11.25
CA ALA A 393 -17.54 -6.14 -10.38
C ALA A 393 -18.78 -5.54 -11.08
N THR A 394 -19.96 -5.66 -10.49
CA THR A 394 -21.25 -5.17 -11.05
C THR A 394 -21.34 -3.65 -11.22
N ARG A 395 -22.03 -3.25 -12.30
CA ARG A 395 -22.41 -1.95 -12.90
C ARG A 395 -22.43 -0.60 -12.14
N VAL A 396 -21.99 -0.44 -10.89
CA VAL A 396 -22.14 0.83 -10.14
C VAL A 396 -20.82 1.42 -9.58
N GLN A 397 -19.69 0.75 -9.76
CA GLN A 397 -18.37 1.34 -9.45
C GLN A 397 -17.50 1.28 -10.69
N GLY A 398 -17.10 2.46 -11.19
CA GLY A 398 -16.16 2.61 -12.28
C GLY A 398 -14.87 1.85 -11.97
N ARG A 399 -14.46 0.99 -12.89
CA ARG A 399 -13.35 0.05 -12.70
C ARG A 399 -12.02 0.74 -13.01
N ILE A 400 -11.08 0.64 -12.08
CA ILE A 400 -9.71 1.15 -12.11
C ILE A 400 -8.80 0.13 -12.83
N VAL A 401 -7.78 0.64 -13.53
CA VAL A 401 -6.83 -0.06 -14.42
C VAL A 401 -5.42 0.47 -14.07
N GLN A 402 -4.50 -0.37 -13.57
CA GLN A 402 -3.10 -0.04 -13.21
C GLN A 402 -2.12 -1.18 -13.59
N ASN A 403 -0.90 -0.85 -14.05
CA ASN A 403 0.28 -1.75 -14.16
C ASN A 403 1.60 -0.96 -14.00
N SER A 404 2.73 -1.64 -13.76
CA SER A 404 4.09 -1.09 -13.85
C SER A 404 5.23 -2.10 -14.10
N GLU A 405 5.22 -2.78 -15.24
CA GLU A 405 6.40 -3.39 -15.90
C GLU A 405 6.98 -4.73 -15.40
N ILE A 406 7.39 -5.57 -16.37
CA ILE A 406 8.76 -6.03 -16.67
C ILE A 406 8.67 -7.06 -17.83
N ASN A 407 9.02 -6.78 -19.08
CA ASN A 407 9.09 -7.80 -20.16
C ASN A 407 7.81 -8.66 -20.33
N LYS A 408 6.65 -8.12 -20.70
CA LYS A 408 5.40 -8.80 -20.34
C LYS A 408 4.22 -8.66 -21.27
N HIS A 409 3.46 -9.75 -21.34
CA HIS A 409 2.33 -9.87 -22.25
C HIS A 409 1.09 -9.08 -21.82
N TRP A 410 0.25 -8.64 -22.77
CA TRP A 410 -0.84 -7.66 -22.54
C TRP A 410 -2.06 -8.28 -21.84
N THR A 411 -2.55 -7.56 -20.83
CA THR A 411 -3.78 -7.80 -20.07
C THR A 411 -4.48 -6.48 -19.79
N MET A 412 -5.82 -6.50 -19.68
CA MET A 412 -6.67 -5.30 -19.68
C MET A 412 -6.67 -4.51 -18.36
N GLN A 413 -5.49 -4.08 -17.92
CA GLN A 413 -5.26 -3.06 -16.89
C GLN A 413 -4.07 -2.11 -17.21
N ASP A 414 -3.62 -2.01 -18.47
CA ASP A 414 -2.44 -1.21 -18.87
C ASP A 414 -2.77 0.13 -19.56
N THR A 415 -1.90 1.13 -19.38
CA THR A 415 -1.81 2.35 -20.22
C THR A 415 -1.18 1.99 -21.56
N LEU A 416 -1.87 2.27 -22.67
CA LEU A 416 -1.38 1.94 -24.01
C LEU A 416 -0.63 3.13 -24.61
N LYS A 417 0.70 3.13 -24.57
CA LYS A 417 1.49 4.01 -25.46
C LYS A 417 1.50 3.43 -26.87
N VAL A 418 0.55 3.92 -27.64
CA VAL A 418 0.36 3.64 -29.06
C VAL A 418 1.28 4.52 -29.90
N LYS A 419 1.74 3.99 -31.03
CA LYS A 419 2.37 4.79 -32.08
C LYS A 419 1.48 5.98 -32.48
N GLY A 420 1.94 7.20 -32.17
CA GLY A 420 1.36 8.45 -32.66
C GLY A 420 0.47 9.25 -31.69
N VAL A 421 0.16 8.75 -30.48
CA VAL A 421 -0.63 9.48 -29.47
C VAL A 421 -0.22 9.06 -28.06
N VAL A 422 -0.07 10.02 -27.13
CA VAL A 422 -0.12 9.77 -25.69
C VAL A 422 -1.59 9.59 -25.34
N ILE A 423 -2.00 8.35 -25.12
CA ILE A 423 -3.36 8.00 -24.76
C ILE A 423 -3.54 8.30 -23.26
N ASP A 424 -4.54 9.12 -22.92
CA ASP A 424 -4.79 9.63 -21.56
C ASP A 424 -5.24 8.49 -20.61
N THR A 425 -4.93 8.59 -19.31
CA THR A 425 -5.08 7.52 -18.30
C THR A 425 -6.52 7.10 -18.00
N TRP A 426 -7.49 7.74 -18.66
CA TRP A 426 -8.93 7.62 -18.42
C TRP A 426 -9.69 6.88 -19.53
N GLU A 427 -8.99 6.17 -20.40
CA GLU A 427 -9.59 5.48 -21.53
C GLU A 427 -10.08 4.07 -21.15
N ILE A 428 -11.40 3.92 -21.06
CA ILE A 428 -12.09 2.66 -20.77
C ILE A 428 -12.05 1.76 -22.02
N PHE A 429 -11.80 0.45 -21.88
CA PHE A 429 -11.88 -0.51 -22.99
C PHE A 429 -12.98 -1.57 -22.78
N SER A 430 -13.66 -1.98 -23.84
CA SER A 430 -14.60 -3.12 -23.87
C SER A 430 -14.05 -4.25 -24.74
N PHE A 431 -14.22 -5.49 -24.27
CA PHE A 431 -14.06 -6.67 -25.10
C PHE A 431 -15.39 -6.99 -25.75
N GLU A 432 -15.41 -6.97 -27.08
CA GLU A 432 -16.61 -7.27 -27.85
C GLU A 432 -16.38 -8.55 -28.63
N ASN A 433 -17.12 -9.60 -28.27
CA ASN A 433 -17.13 -10.85 -29.00
C ASN A 433 -17.53 -10.59 -30.45
N GLN A 434 -16.77 -11.14 -31.39
CA GLN A 434 -17.18 -11.16 -32.79
C GLN A 434 -18.00 -12.44 -33.01
N ALA A 435 -19.23 -12.29 -33.52
CA ALA A 435 -20.18 -13.38 -33.68
C ALA A 435 -19.53 -14.62 -34.33
N ASP A 436 -19.74 -15.79 -33.73
CA ASP A 436 -19.26 -17.10 -34.17
C ASP A 436 -17.73 -17.27 -34.28
N SER A 437 -16.94 -16.45 -33.57
CA SER A 437 -15.48 -16.55 -33.58
C SER A 437 -14.86 -16.72 -32.19
N GLU A 438 -13.69 -17.35 -32.13
CA GLU A 438 -12.85 -17.40 -30.93
C GLU A 438 -12.11 -16.08 -30.62
N TYR A 439 -12.48 -14.99 -31.31
CA TYR A 439 -11.78 -13.72 -31.26
C TYR A 439 -12.67 -12.60 -30.69
N VAL A 440 -12.02 -11.71 -29.95
CA VAL A 440 -12.57 -10.47 -29.43
C VAL A 440 -11.95 -9.29 -30.16
N VAL A 441 -12.69 -8.19 -30.28
CA VAL A 441 -12.11 -6.87 -30.52
C VAL A 441 -12.04 -6.12 -29.20
N ILE A 442 -11.06 -5.21 -29.11
CA ILE A 442 -10.82 -4.42 -27.90
C ILE A 442 -11.10 -2.97 -28.27
N LYS A 443 -12.21 -2.43 -27.79
CA LYS A 443 -12.70 -1.12 -28.17
C LYS A 443 -12.46 -0.11 -27.07
N ASN A 444 -11.86 1.00 -27.42
CA ASN A 444 -11.81 2.20 -26.62
C ASN A 444 -13.18 2.86 -26.52
N PHE A 445 -13.71 2.98 -25.32
CA PHE A 445 -15.01 3.53 -25.00
C PHE A 445 -15.08 5.05 -25.19
N ARG A 446 -14.00 5.78 -24.89
CA ARG A 446 -13.94 7.25 -25.01
C ARG A 446 -13.96 7.69 -26.48
N HIS A 447 -13.17 7.02 -27.32
CA HIS A 447 -12.99 7.40 -28.72
C HIS A 447 -13.83 6.56 -29.69
N GLY A 448 -14.44 5.48 -29.22
CA GLY A 448 -15.19 4.54 -30.04
C GLY A 448 -14.31 3.83 -31.09
N LYS A 449 -13.00 3.75 -30.86
CA LYS A 449 -12.01 3.15 -31.76
C LYS A 449 -11.54 1.80 -31.24
N TYR A 450 -11.02 0.95 -32.11
CA TYR A 450 -10.54 -0.38 -31.76
C TYR A 450 -9.01 -0.41 -31.71
N LEU A 451 -8.49 -1.32 -30.89
CA LEU A 451 -7.10 -1.68 -30.95
C LEU A 451 -6.78 -2.42 -32.25
N LYS A 452 -5.60 -2.17 -32.79
CA LYS A 452 -5.12 -2.73 -34.06
C LYS A 452 -3.63 -3.03 -33.97
N VAL A 453 -3.21 -4.17 -34.50
CA VAL A 453 -1.79 -4.46 -34.75
C VAL A 453 -1.35 -3.75 -36.03
N GLU A 454 -0.31 -2.93 -35.93
CA GLU A 454 0.31 -2.26 -37.07
C GLU A 454 1.38 -3.15 -37.74
N GLU A 455 1.85 -2.74 -38.92
CA GLU A 455 2.82 -3.49 -39.73
C GLU A 455 4.16 -3.73 -39.01
N ASP A 456 4.55 -2.83 -38.11
CA ASP A 456 5.75 -2.95 -37.26
C ASP A 456 5.50 -3.74 -35.96
N PHE A 457 4.36 -4.43 -35.91
CA PHE A 457 3.83 -5.18 -34.76
C PHE A 457 3.43 -4.32 -33.55
N THR A 458 3.58 -2.99 -33.60
CA THR A 458 3.10 -2.13 -32.52
C THR A 458 1.58 -2.14 -32.45
N ILE A 459 1.02 -1.89 -31.26
CA ILE A 459 -0.43 -1.72 -31.10
C ILE A 459 -0.81 -0.26 -31.27
N SER A 460 -1.88 -0.02 -32.03
CA SER A 460 -2.56 1.26 -32.12
C SER A 460 -4.00 1.22 -31.64
N GLY A 461 -4.58 2.38 -31.31
CA GLY A 461 -5.95 2.54 -30.81
C GLY A 461 -6.81 3.44 -31.68
N GLN A 462 -6.50 3.54 -32.98
CA GLN A 462 -7.12 4.50 -33.89
C GLN A 462 -8.09 3.85 -34.88
N ALA A 463 -8.26 2.53 -34.86
CA ALA A 463 -9.06 1.83 -35.86
C ALA A 463 -10.55 2.16 -35.72
N THR A 464 -11.16 2.67 -36.78
CA THR A 464 -12.61 2.88 -36.87
C THR A 464 -13.35 1.69 -37.45
N ILE A 465 -12.64 0.83 -38.16
CA ILE A 465 -13.15 -0.33 -38.86
C ILE A 465 -12.47 -1.55 -38.26
N ILE A 466 -13.27 -2.54 -37.87
CA ILE A 466 -12.75 -3.82 -37.39
C ILE A 466 -12.18 -4.58 -38.60
N THR A 467 -10.91 -4.94 -38.51
CA THR A 467 -10.20 -5.78 -39.47
C THR A 467 -9.57 -6.95 -38.73
N ASP A 468 -8.95 -7.89 -39.44
CA ASP A 468 -8.23 -9.00 -38.81
C ASP A 468 -7.13 -8.52 -37.85
N ALA A 469 -6.51 -7.38 -38.14
CA ALA A 469 -5.53 -6.76 -37.25
C ALA A 469 -6.11 -6.26 -35.92
N CYS A 470 -7.44 -6.16 -35.81
CA CYS A 470 -8.16 -5.78 -34.60
C CYS A 470 -8.64 -6.99 -33.78
N LEU A 471 -8.40 -8.22 -34.26
CA LEU A 471 -8.88 -9.45 -33.64
C LEU A 471 -7.84 -10.06 -32.72
N PHE A 472 -8.26 -10.41 -31.50
CA PHE A 472 -7.41 -11.00 -30.46
C PHE A 472 -8.08 -12.21 -29.82
N LYS A 473 -7.30 -13.17 -29.31
CA LYS A 473 -7.79 -14.26 -28.44
C LYS A 473 -7.47 -13.95 -26.98
N VAL A 474 -8.35 -14.37 -26.10
CA VAL A 474 -8.14 -14.36 -24.64
C VAL A 474 -7.81 -15.80 -24.22
N VAL A 475 -6.59 -16.02 -23.74
CA VAL A 475 -6.02 -17.36 -23.49
C VAL A 475 -5.66 -17.50 -22.01
N THR A 476 -6.06 -18.58 -21.35
CA THR A 476 -5.65 -18.82 -19.95
C THR A 476 -4.15 -19.16 -19.85
N PRO A 477 -3.53 -19.03 -18.65
CA PRO A 477 -2.15 -19.47 -18.39
C PRO A 477 -1.89 -20.95 -18.71
N SER A 478 -2.93 -21.80 -18.76
CA SER A 478 -2.84 -23.22 -19.13
C SER A 478 -3.03 -23.49 -20.63
N GLY A 479 -3.08 -22.43 -21.46
CA GLY A 479 -3.26 -22.55 -22.91
C GLY A 479 -4.69 -22.84 -23.37
N GLY A 480 -5.69 -22.71 -22.50
CA GLY A 480 -7.09 -22.90 -22.83
C GLY A 480 -7.74 -21.64 -23.41
N PHE A 481 -8.53 -21.79 -24.47
CA PHE A 481 -9.39 -20.73 -25.01
C PHE A 481 -10.65 -20.58 -24.13
N VAL A 482 -11.11 -19.34 -23.88
CA VAL A 482 -12.34 -19.07 -23.11
C VAL A 482 -13.35 -18.29 -23.95
N PRO A 483 -14.29 -18.98 -24.62
CA PRO A 483 -15.55 -18.40 -25.08
C PRO A 483 -16.65 -18.56 -24.01
N GLU A 484 -17.60 -17.64 -24.03
CA GLU A 484 -18.65 -17.45 -23.02
C GLU A 484 -19.58 -18.68 -22.89
N GLY A 485 -19.76 -19.18 -21.64
CA GLY A 485 -20.56 -20.38 -21.36
C GLY A 485 -20.37 -21.04 -19.98
N ILE A 486 -19.54 -20.49 -19.08
CA ILE A 486 -19.49 -20.96 -17.68
C ILE A 486 -20.70 -20.38 -16.93
N LYS A 487 -21.57 -21.29 -16.50
CA LYS A 487 -22.93 -21.02 -16.07
C LYS A 487 -22.94 -20.20 -14.77
N LEU A 488 -23.86 -19.24 -14.71
CA LEU A 488 -24.33 -18.54 -13.50
C LEU A 488 -24.70 -19.52 -12.35
N ALA A 489 -24.95 -20.79 -12.67
CA ALA A 489 -25.27 -21.86 -11.71
C ALA A 489 -24.12 -22.19 -10.75
N ASP A 490 -22.85 -21.99 -11.14
CA ASP A 490 -21.71 -22.25 -10.25
C ASP A 490 -21.47 -21.09 -9.26
N LEU A 491 -22.15 -19.95 -9.46
CA LEU A 491 -22.18 -18.80 -8.54
C LEU A 491 -23.39 -18.83 -7.57
N GLN A 492 -24.32 -19.76 -7.75
CA GLN A 492 -25.47 -19.93 -6.84
C GLN A 492 -25.16 -20.78 -5.60
N GLN A 493 -23.98 -21.39 -5.48
CA GLN A 493 -23.58 -22.11 -4.26
C GLN A 493 -23.08 -21.21 -3.11
N LEU A 494 -22.97 -19.89 -3.32
CA LEU A 494 -22.61 -18.94 -2.26
C LEU A 494 -23.81 -18.18 -1.67
N THR A 495 -25.02 -18.41 -2.17
CA THR A 495 -26.27 -17.85 -1.60
C THR A 495 -27.21 -18.91 -1.00
N SER A 496 -26.83 -20.19 -0.97
CA SER A 496 -27.60 -21.26 -0.30
C SER A 496 -26.95 -21.80 0.99
N ALA A 497 -25.95 -21.12 1.53
CA ALA A 497 -25.34 -21.44 2.85
C ALA A 497 -25.68 -20.38 3.92
N ILE A 498 -26.73 -19.60 3.70
CA ILE A 498 -27.38 -18.76 4.71
C ILE A 498 -28.83 -19.24 4.80
N GLY A 499 -28.99 -20.37 5.48
CA GLY A 499 -30.24 -20.75 6.14
C GLY A 499 -30.14 -20.40 7.61
#